data_AF-A0A0Q5ZIK9-F1
#
_entry.id   AF-A0A0Q5ZIK9-F1
#
_cell.length_a   1.000
_cell.length_b   1.000
_cell.length_c   1.000
_cell.angle_alpha   90.00
_cell.angle_beta   90.00
_cell.angle_gamma   90.00
#
_symmetry.space_group_name_H-M   'P 1'
#
loop_
_entity.id
_entity.type
_entity.pdbx_description
1 polymer ?
#
loop_
_entity_poly.entity_id
_entity_poly.type
_entity_poly.pdbx_seq_one_letter_code
_entity_poly.pdbx_strand_id
1 'polypeptide(L)'
;MKFFFAIIFVLLFQFSYSQSKIKSISPSVNRKDSFNIQIIETLGKFLETQRSKFWLESDIKMFKFPYHELIGIESGKMGSNFCQPSLMEIISTGEEDKKIVKVAYIGYNEETESNLIKAIYNMIAVKIEGKIFFSKYINYVTKDWRIKKRII
;
A
#
# COMPACT_ATOMS: atom_id res chain seq x y z
N MET A 1 29.02 1.61 -32.66
CA MET A 1 27.54 1.69 -32.67
C MET A 1 26.82 0.72 -31.74
N LYS A 2 27.16 -0.59 -31.68
CA LYS A 2 26.47 -1.56 -30.80
C LYS A 2 26.57 -1.26 -29.29
N PHE A 3 27.70 -0.73 -28.82
CA PHE A 3 27.89 -0.36 -27.41
C PHE A 3 27.04 0.87 -26.98
N PHE A 4 26.78 1.80 -27.89
CA PHE A 4 25.96 2.99 -27.60
C PHE A 4 24.49 2.63 -27.37
N PHE A 5 23.97 1.67 -28.14
CA PHE A 5 22.60 1.14 -27.95
C PHE A 5 22.43 0.40 -26.61
N ALA A 6 23.45 -0.33 -26.16
CA ALA A 6 23.40 -1.03 -24.87
C ALA A 6 23.34 -0.05 -23.68
N ILE A 7 24.09 1.06 -23.75
CA ILE A 7 24.09 2.10 -22.71
C ILE A 7 22.73 2.84 -22.66
N ILE A 8 22.11 3.11 -23.82
CA ILE A 8 20.78 3.72 -23.90
C ILE A 8 19.71 2.77 -23.31
N PHE A 9 19.80 1.46 -23.56
CA PHE A 9 18.86 0.48 -23.01
C PHE A 9 18.96 0.36 -21.48
N VAL A 10 20.17 0.45 -20.92
CA VAL A 10 20.39 0.45 -19.46
C VAL A 10 19.89 1.75 -18.83
N LEU A 11 20.09 2.91 -19.47
CA LEU A 11 19.59 4.20 -18.98
C LEU A 11 18.06 4.29 -19.00
N LEU A 12 17.40 3.71 -20.01
CA LEU A 12 15.93 3.66 -20.08
C LEU A 12 15.31 2.73 -19.02
N PHE A 13 16.01 1.65 -18.64
CA PHE A 13 15.57 0.80 -17.53
C PHE A 13 15.65 1.52 -16.18
N GLN A 14 16.67 2.36 -15.97
CA GLN A 14 16.81 3.16 -14.73
C GLN A 14 15.77 4.30 -14.65
N PHE A 15 15.29 4.82 -15.79
CA PHE A 15 14.28 5.89 -15.83
C PHE A 15 12.85 5.45 -15.53
N SER A 16 12.56 4.13 -15.55
CA SER A 16 11.22 3.62 -15.24
C SER A 16 10.95 3.45 -13.74
N TYR A 17 11.90 3.86 -12.88
CA TYR A 17 11.62 4.08 -11.46
C TYR A 17 10.76 5.35 -11.33
N SER A 18 9.46 5.20 -11.63
CA SER A 18 8.42 6.07 -11.10
C SER A 18 8.76 6.32 -9.63
N GLN A 19 8.86 7.59 -9.23
CA GLN A 19 9.03 7.97 -7.83
C GLN A 19 7.79 7.46 -7.08
N SER A 20 7.87 6.21 -6.62
CA SER A 20 6.84 5.60 -5.81
C SER A 20 6.59 6.53 -4.63
N LYS A 21 5.33 6.89 -4.38
CA LYS A 21 4.97 7.73 -3.22
C LYS A 21 5.37 7.08 -1.89
N ILE A 22 5.70 5.78 -1.89
CA ILE A 22 6.28 5.07 -0.75
C ILE A 22 7.67 5.66 -0.43
N LYS A 23 7.76 6.41 0.66
CA LYS A 23 9.00 7.07 1.11
C LYS A 23 10.05 6.06 1.57
N SER A 24 9.63 5.00 2.24
CA SER A 24 10.53 3.94 2.70
C SER A 24 9.83 2.59 2.76
N ILE A 25 10.62 1.53 2.67
CA ILE A 25 10.16 0.15 2.81
C ILE A 25 11.05 -0.51 3.87
N SER A 26 10.43 -1.08 4.89
CA SER A 26 11.12 -1.80 5.96
C SER A 26 12.04 -2.89 5.41
N PRO A 27 13.23 -3.11 6.01
CA PRO A 27 14.11 -4.22 5.66
C PRO A 27 13.48 -5.62 5.88
N SER A 28 12.46 -5.72 6.74
CA SER A 28 11.76 -6.98 7.00
C SER A 28 10.90 -7.47 5.83
N VAL A 29 10.59 -6.59 4.86
CA VAL A 29 9.82 -6.96 3.68
C VAL A 29 10.72 -7.72 2.70
N ASN A 30 10.42 -9.00 2.47
CA ASN A 30 11.15 -9.81 1.49
C ASN A 30 10.86 -9.33 0.06
N ARG A 31 11.80 -8.57 -0.53
CA ARG A 31 11.71 -8.02 -1.89
C ARG A 31 12.17 -8.99 -2.99
N LYS A 32 12.49 -10.24 -2.65
CA LYS A 32 12.75 -11.31 -3.62
C LYS A 32 11.49 -12.12 -3.95
N ASP A 33 10.46 -11.99 -3.11
CA ASP A 33 9.18 -12.65 -3.34
C ASP A 33 8.37 -11.90 -4.42
N SER A 34 7.91 -12.64 -5.43
CA SER A 34 7.23 -12.05 -6.59
C SER A 34 5.87 -11.43 -6.24
N PHE A 35 5.17 -11.97 -5.24
CA PHE A 35 3.91 -11.42 -4.77
C PHE A 35 4.16 -10.09 -4.04
N ASN A 36 5.15 -10.05 -3.13
CA ASN A 36 5.54 -8.81 -2.44
C ASN A 36 5.96 -7.70 -3.41
N ILE A 37 6.70 -8.03 -4.47
CA ILE A 37 7.08 -7.05 -5.50
C ILE A 37 5.82 -6.44 -6.14
N GLN A 38 4.86 -7.28 -6.56
CA GLN A 38 3.61 -6.81 -7.16
C GLN A 38 2.75 -5.98 -6.19
N ILE A 39 2.77 -6.32 -4.89
CA ILE A 39 2.13 -5.53 -3.84
C ILE A 39 2.77 -4.15 -3.75
N ILE A 40 4.10 -4.07 -3.69
CA ILE A 40 4.85 -2.82 -3.59
C ILE A 40 4.56 -1.91 -4.79
N GLU A 41 4.59 -2.46 -6.00
CA GLU A 41 4.31 -1.71 -7.24
C GLU A 41 2.87 -1.19 -7.27
N THR A 42 1.90 -2.05 -6.92
CA THR A 42 0.49 -1.68 -6.88
C THR A 42 0.21 -0.63 -5.80
N LEU A 43 0.84 -0.77 -4.63
CA LEU A 43 0.75 0.18 -3.54
C LEU A 43 1.30 1.55 -3.94
N GLY A 44 2.48 1.60 -4.60
CA GLY A 44 3.06 2.84 -5.09
C GLY A 44 2.11 3.59 -6.02
N LYS A 45 1.57 2.89 -7.03
CA LYS A 45 0.61 3.46 -8.00
C LYS A 45 -0.70 3.91 -7.32
N PHE A 46 -1.16 3.16 -6.32
CA PHE A 46 -2.35 3.53 -5.56
C PHE A 46 -2.11 4.78 -4.72
N LEU A 47 -1.01 4.87 -3.98
CA LEU A 47 -0.71 6.02 -3.12
C LEU A 47 -0.53 7.31 -3.93
N GLU A 48 0.05 7.20 -5.14
CA GLU A 48 0.20 8.30 -6.08
C GLU A 48 -1.14 8.82 -6.62
N THR A 49 -2.06 7.91 -6.98
CA THR A 49 -3.26 8.30 -7.74
C THR A 49 -4.57 8.27 -6.95
N GLN A 50 -4.58 7.57 -5.80
CA GLN A 50 -5.75 7.31 -4.94
C GLN A 50 -7.00 6.88 -5.72
N ARG A 51 -6.82 6.04 -6.76
CA ARG A 51 -7.91 5.57 -7.63
C ARG A 51 -8.57 4.29 -7.12
N SER A 52 -9.87 4.21 -7.30
CA SER A 52 -10.68 3.03 -6.93
C SER A 52 -10.33 1.76 -7.69
N LYS A 53 -9.75 1.85 -8.89
CA LYS A 53 -9.34 0.69 -9.70
C LYS A 53 -8.38 -0.28 -9.00
N PHE A 54 -7.71 0.15 -7.95
CA PHE A 54 -6.80 -0.68 -7.16
C PHE A 54 -7.51 -1.42 -6.02
N TRP A 55 -8.81 -1.22 -5.85
CA TRP A 55 -9.60 -1.82 -4.78
C TRP A 55 -10.56 -2.86 -5.33
N LEU A 56 -10.87 -3.88 -4.52
CA LEU A 56 -11.90 -4.86 -4.87
C LEU A 56 -13.24 -4.18 -5.10
N GLU A 57 -13.95 -4.64 -6.12
CA GLU A 57 -15.28 -4.12 -6.46
C GLU A 57 -16.29 -4.33 -5.33
N SER A 58 -16.17 -5.44 -4.58
CA SER A 58 -16.98 -5.71 -3.39
C SER A 58 -16.87 -4.59 -2.35
N ASP A 59 -15.66 -4.05 -2.16
CA ASP A 59 -15.40 -3.02 -1.17
C ASP A 59 -15.86 -1.65 -1.65
N ILE A 60 -15.77 -1.39 -2.95
CA ILE A 60 -16.35 -0.20 -3.56
C ILE A 60 -17.88 -0.22 -3.40
N LYS A 61 -18.53 -1.37 -3.64
CA LYS A 61 -19.97 -1.53 -3.45
C LYS A 61 -20.39 -1.33 -1.99
N MET A 62 -19.61 -1.86 -1.05
CA MET A 62 -19.94 -1.80 0.38
C MET A 62 -19.66 -0.44 1.03
N PHE A 63 -18.54 0.21 0.69
CA PHE A 63 -18.06 1.41 1.39
C PHE A 63 -18.07 2.68 0.54
N LYS A 64 -18.40 2.60 -0.76
CA LYS A 64 -18.31 3.68 -1.78
C LYS A 64 -16.89 4.19 -2.03
N PHE A 65 -16.14 4.49 -0.97
CA PHE A 65 -14.73 4.90 -0.97
C PHE A 65 -13.97 4.10 0.10
N PRO A 66 -13.48 2.90 -0.22
CA PRO A 66 -12.88 2.01 0.78
C PRO A 66 -11.54 2.51 1.34
N TYR A 67 -10.96 3.56 0.75
CA TYR A 67 -9.72 4.20 1.16
C TYR A 67 -9.88 5.65 1.62
N HIS A 68 -11.09 6.10 1.95
CA HIS A 68 -11.33 7.50 2.31
C HIS A 68 -10.45 7.98 3.47
N GLU A 69 -10.06 7.09 4.39
CA GLU A 69 -9.19 7.42 5.53
C GLU A 69 -7.76 7.78 5.11
N LEU A 70 -7.35 7.39 3.90
CA LEU A 70 -6.03 7.69 3.34
C LEU A 70 -6.00 8.98 2.53
N ILE A 71 -7.15 9.59 2.25
CA ILE A 71 -7.21 10.84 1.47
C ILE A 71 -6.73 12.00 2.34
N GLY A 72 -5.68 12.69 1.90
CA GLY A 72 -5.10 13.85 2.62
C GLY A 72 -4.42 13.49 3.95
N ILE A 73 -4.16 12.21 4.21
CA ILE A 73 -3.52 11.77 5.46
C ILE A 73 -2.09 12.32 5.61
N GLU A 74 -1.43 12.69 4.52
CA GLU A 74 -0.11 13.33 4.53
C GLU A 74 -0.15 14.77 5.05
N SER A 75 -1.32 15.41 5.04
CA SER A 75 -1.53 16.79 5.43
C SER A 75 -1.89 16.96 6.91
N GLY A 76 -1.44 18.06 7.53
CA GLY A 76 -1.76 18.38 8.92
C GLY A 76 -1.23 19.76 9.33
N LYS A 77 -1.19 20.02 10.64
CA LYS A 77 -0.68 21.29 11.20
C LYS A 77 0.77 21.59 10.79
N MET A 78 1.58 20.54 10.58
CA MET A 78 2.98 20.63 10.17
C MET A 78 3.18 20.73 8.64
N GLY A 79 2.11 20.92 7.87
CA GLY A 79 2.16 21.05 6.41
C GLY A 79 1.48 19.92 5.65
N SER A 80 1.36 20.08 4.33
CA SER A 80 0.58 19.19 3.45
C SER A 80 1.24 17.84 3.14
N ASN A 81 2.54 17.72 3.40
CA ASN A 81 3.37 16.55 3.07
C ASN A 81 4.27 16.12 4.23
N PHE A 82 3.90 16.43 5.47
CA PHE A 82 4.76 16.15 6.62
C PHE A 82 4.86 14.64 6.92
N CYS A 83 3.73 13.93 6.91
CA CYS A 83 3.71 12.49 7.18
C CYS A 83 3.67 11.70 5.87
N GLN A 84 4.77 11.02 5.53
CA GLN A 84 4.91 10.28 4.28
C GLN A 84 4.70 8.78 4.50
N PRO A 85 4.12 8.05 3.51
CA PRO A 85 3.83 6.63 3.66
C PRO A 85 5.10 5.79 3.62
N SER A 86 5.19 4.84 4.54
CA SER A 86 6.28 3.88 4.69
C SER A 86 5.69 2.48 4.82
N LEU A 87 6.11 1.56 3.95
CA LEU A 87 5.68 0.17 3.99
C LEU A 87 6.40 -0.54 5.14
N MET A 88 5.65 -0.92 6.17
CA MET A 88 6.21 -1.54 7.37
C MET A 88 6.35 -3.04 7.23
N GLU A 89 5.28 -3.72 6.81
CA GLU A 89 5.21 -5.18 6.81
C GLU A 89 4.29 -5.67 5.67
N ILE A 90 4.63 -6.85 5.14
CA ILE A 90 3.73 -7.69 4.35
C ILE A 90 3.65 -9.04 5.05
N ILE A 91 2.48 -9.39 5.57
CA ILE A 91 2.27 -10.54 6.46
C ILE A 91 1.39 -11.58 5.77
N SER A 92 1.73 -12.86 5.93
CA SER A 92 0.89 -13.95 5.43
C SER A 92 -0.43 -14.04 6.19
N THR A 93 -1.53 -14.27 5.47
CA THR A 93 -2.87 -14.51 6.05
C THR A 93 -3.17 -16.00 6.25
N GLY A 94 -2.27 -16.89 5.81
CA GLY A 94 -2.54 -18.32 5.67
C GLY A 94 -3.25 -18.70 4.36
N GLU A 95 -3.76 -17.71 3.61
CA GLU A 95 -4.30 -17.87 2.26
C GLU A 95 -3.22 -17.49 1.23
N GLU A 96 -3.02 -18.32 0.20
CA GLU A 96 -1.91 -18.15 -0.76
C GLU A 96 -2.03 -16.86 -1.59
N ASP A 97 -3.26 -16.42 -1.82
CA ASP A 97 -3.63 -15.28 -2.64
C ASP A 97 -3.81 -13.98 -1.84
N LYS A 98 -3.60 -14.00 -0.52
CA LYS A 98 -3.82 -12.84 0.34
C LYS A 98 -2.64 -12.53 1.24
N LYS A 99 -2.42 -11.23 1.48
CA LYS A 99 -1.43 -10.71 2.43
C LYS A 99 -1.99 -9.52 3.17
N ILE A 100 -1.62 -9.35 4.44
CA ILE A 100 -1.84 -8.10 5.17
C ILE A 100 -0.71 -7.15 4.79
N VAL A 101 -1.05 -5.93 4.39
CA VAL A 101 -0.10 -4.86 4.08
C VAL A 101 -0.27 -3.76 5.12
N LYS A 102 0.83 -3.42 5.81
CA LYS A 102 0.85 -2.36 6.82
C LYS A 102 1.61 -1.14 6.31
N VAL A 103 0.94 0.00 6.26
CA VAL A 103 1.53 1.27 5.81
C VAL A 103 1.48 2.27 6.95
N ALA A 104 2.64 2.74 7.40
CA ALA A 104 2.72 3.83 8.38
C ALA A 104 2.87 5.17 7.67
N TYR A 105 2.25 6.21 8.21
CA TYR A 105 2.48 7.59 7.79
C TYR A 105 3.35 8.27 8.84
N ILE A 106 4.60 8.52 8.47
CA ILE A 106 5.66 8.96 9.39
C ILE A 106 6.20 10.30 8.92
N GLY A 107 6.30 11.27 9.83
CA GLY A 107 7.04 12.51 9.63
C GLY A 107 8.26 12.56 10.55
N TYR A 108 9.25 13.37 10.18
CA TYR A 108 10.39 13.67 11.04
C TYR A 108 10.30 15.12 11.49
N ASN A 109 10.27 15.36 12.80
CA ASN A 109 10.32 16.71 13.34
C ASN A 109 11.79 17.09 13.55
N GLU A 110 12.28 18.07 12.79
CA GLU A 110 13.65 18.57 12.90
C GLU A 110 13.90 19.29 14.23
N GLU A 111 12.89 19.91 14.84
CA GLU A 111 13.04 20.64 16.12
C GLU A 111 13.25 19.69 17.32
N THR A 112 12.57 18.55 17.31
CA THR A 112 12.64 17.57 18.42
C THR A 112 13.50 16.35 18.07
N GLU A 113 14.12 16.34 16.89
CA GLU A 113 14.92 15.24 16.33
C GLU A 113 14.24 13.87 16.41
N SER A 114 12.91 13.85 16.24
CA SER A 114 12.10 12.66 16.51
C SER A 114 11.14 12.31 15.39
N ASN A 115 10.92 11.02 15.17
CA ASN A 115 9.89 10.52 14.27
C ASN A 115 8.50 10.61 14.92
N LEU A 116 7.53 11.12 14.18
CA LEU A 116 6.12 11.11 14.52
C LEU A 116 5.38 10.10 13.65
N ILE A 117 4.71 9.13 14.27
CA ILE A 117 3.78 8.23 13.57
C ILE A 117 2.39 8.86 13.66
N LYS A 118 1.82 9.23 12.52
CA LYS A 118 0.45 9.76 12.46
C LYS A 118 -0.58 8.64 12.45
N ALA A 119 -0.32 7.59 11.70
CA ALA A 119 -1.21 6.44 11.57
C ALA A 119 -0.46 5.21 11.06
N ILE A 120 -1.00 4.03 11.36
CA ILE A 120 -0.66 2.78 10.69
C ILE A 120 -1.96 2.26 10.09
N TYR A 121 -2.01 2.17 8.76
CA TYR A 121 -3.14 1.67 8.02
C TYR A 121 -2.90 0.24 7.55
N ASN A 122 -3.83 -0.64 7.90
CA ASN A 122 -3.82 -2.04 7.47
C ASN A 122 -4.78 -2.21 6.31
N MET A 123 -4.33 -2.89 5.26
CA MET A 123 -5.16 -3.34 4.15
C MET A 123 -4.81 -4.77 3.78
N ILE A 124 -5.69 -5.43 3.03
CA ILE A 124 -5.42 -6.76 2.48
C ILE A 124 -5.06 -6.59 1.01
N ALA A 125 -3.90 -7.09 0.63
CA ALA A 125 -3.61 -7.35 -0.77
C ALA A 125 -4.23 -8.69 -1.16
N VAL A 126 -4.93 -8.71 -2.28
CA VAL A 126 -5.58 -9.91 -2.86
C VAL A 126 -5.07 -10.08 -4.29
N LYS A 127 -4.59 -11.26 -4.62
CA LYS A 127 -4.09 -11.61 -5.94
C LYS A 127 -5.17 -12.34 -6.73
N ILE A 128 -5.66 -11.72 -7.79
CA ILE A 128 -6.68 -12.27 -8.69
C ILE A 128 -6.13 -12.22 -10.11
N GLU A 129 -6.03 -13.38 -10.77
CA GLU A 129 -5.55 -13.49 -12.16
C GLU A 129 -4.22 -12.76 -12.42
N GLY A 130 -3.30 -12.86 -11.46
CA GLY A 130 -1.98 -12.23 -11.55
C GLY A 130 -1.95 -10.71 -11.32
N LYS A 131 -3.08 -10.10 -10.91
CA LYS A 131 -3.17 -8.68 -10.54
C LYS A 131 -3.42 -8.54 -9.04
N ILE A 132 -2.91 -7.46 -8.47
CA ILE A 132 -3.13 -7.12 -7.06
C ILE A 132 -4.25 -6.11 -6.93
N PHE A 133 -5.16 -6.39 -6.01
CA PHE A 133 -6.19 -5.48 -5.54
C PHE A 133 -6.08 -5.32 -4.03
N PHE A 134 -6.54 -4.19 -3.52
CA PHE A 134 -6.66 -3.92 -2.10
C PHE A 134 -8.07 -4.13 -1.60
N SER A 135 -8.17 -4.57 -0.36
CA SER A 135 -9.42 -4.69 0.37
C SER A 135 -9.26 -4.14 1.79
N LYS A 136 -10.37 -3.64 2.32
CA LYS A 136 -10.52 -3.17 3.69
C LYS A 136 -10.14 -4.30 4.64
N TYR A 137 -9.23 -4.02 5.56
CA TYR A 137 -8.84 -4.97 6.60
C TYR A 137 -10.04 -5.49 7.41
N ILE A 138 -11.04 -4.64 7.66
CA ILE A 138 -12.24 -5.04 8.41
C ILE A 138 -12.98 -6.20 7.74
N ASN A 139 -13.08 -6.23 6.41
CA ASN A 139 -13.77 -7.31 5.68
C ASN A 139 -13.10 -8.66 5.91
N TYR A 140 -11.77 -8.66 6.05
CA TYR A 140 -11.00 -9.88 6.28
C TYR A 140 -11.13 -10.37 7.72
N VAL A 141 -11.00 -9.49 8.72
CA VAL A 141 -11.04 -9.91 10.13
C VAL A 141 -12.44 -10.27 10.62
N THR A 142 -13.48 -9.79 9.95
CA THR A 142 -14.88 -10.11 10.30
C THR A 142 -15.51 -11.18 9.41
N LYS A 143 -14.76 -11.77 8.46
CA LYS A 143 -15.30 -12.76 7.49
C LYS A 143 -16.00 -13.96 8.16
N ASP A 144 -15.49 -14.36 9.33
CA ASP A 144 -16.01 -15.50 10.10
C ASP A 144 -16.85 -15.07 11.32
N TRP A 145 -17.15 -13.77 11.47
CA TRP A 145 -17.98 -13.30 12.56
C TRP A 145 -19.40 -13.83 12.39
N ARG A 146 -19.82 -14.67 13.35
CA ARG A 146 -21.18 -15.20 13.40
C ARG A 146 -22.17 -14.06 13.61
N ILE A 147 -23.01 -13.81 12.61
CA ILE A 147 -24.18 -12.95 12.77
C ILE A 147 -25.12 -13.68 13.74
N LYS A 148 -25.21 -13.20 15.00
CA LYS A 148 -26.29 -13.64 15.89
C LYS A 148 -27.60 -13.22 15.24
N LYS A 149 -28.38 -14.18 14.71
CA LYS A 149 -29.79 -13.95 14.39
C LYS A 149 -30.47 -13.56 15.70
N ARG A 150 -30.95 -12.30 15.79
CA ARG A 150 -31.96 -11.95 16.78
C ARG A 150 -33.19 -12.78 16.45
N ILE A 151 -33.52 -13.72 17.33
CA ILE A 151 -34.85 -14.29 17.37
C ILE A 151 -35.71 -13.16 17.96
N ILE A 152 -36.49 -12.50 17.10
CA ILE A 152 -37.60 -11.63 17.52
C ILE A 152 -38.85 -12.49 17.48
#